data_AF-A0A258BBS0-F1
#
_entry.id   AF-A0A258BBS0-F1
#
_cell.length_a   1.000
_cell.length_b   1.000
_cell.length_c   1.000
_cell.angle_alpha   90.00
_cell.angle_beta   90.00
_cell.angle_gamma   90.00
#
_symmetry.space_group_name_H-M   'P 1'
#
loop_
_entity.id
_entity.type
_entity.pdbx_description
1 polymer ?
#
loop_
_entity_poly.entity_id
_entity_poly.type
_entity_poly.pdbx_seq_one_letter_code
_entity_poly.pdbx_strand_id
1 'polypeptide(L)'
;MNQNPHLRPSKTAVLLLNLGTPSAPTAKAVRAYLKEFLSDPRVVEIPRVIWWFILNGIILPIRSGASAKKYASIWLPKLGSPLMHYSRLQAKELGEKFADHGQVVLVDLAMRYGNPSMAKGL
;
A
#
# COMPACT_ATOMS: atom_id res chain seq x y z
N MET A 1 -29.66 26.56 -17.91
CA MET A 1 -28.18 26.49 -17.79
C MET A 1 -27.73 25.13 -18.30
N ASN A 2 -27.19 25.08 -19.51
CA ASN A 2 -26.71 23.84 -20.14
C ASN A 2 -25.43 23.35 -19.45
N GLN A 3 -25.50 22.23 -18.74
CA GLN A 3 -24.35 21.54 -18.17
C GLN A 3 -23.79 20.57 -19.22
N ASN A 4 -23.06 21.08 -20.21
CA ASN A 4 -22.42 20.26 -21.24
C ASN A 4 -21.18 19.56 -20.62
N PRO A 5 -21.16 18.24 -20.44
CA PRO A 5 -20.10 17.54 -19.71
C PRO A 5 -18.72 17.64 -20.37
N HIS A 6 -18.65 17.99 -21.65
CA HIS A 6 -17.41 18.19 -22.41
C HIS A 6 -16.69 19.52 -22.11
N LEU A 7 -17.32 20.45 -21.39
CA LEU A 7 -16.74 21.75 -21.01
C LEU A 7 -16.07 21.73 -19.62
N ARG A 8 -15.98 20.57 -18.97
CA ARG A 8 -15.28 20.46 -17.68
C ARG A 8 -13.77 20.45 -17.93
N PRO A 9 -12.99 21.34 -17.28
CA PRO A 9 -11.54 21.23 -17.33
C PRO A 9 -11.13 19.83 -16.86
N SER A 10 -10.30 19.15 -17.66
CA SER A 10 -9.82 17.80 -17.35
C SER A 10 -9.03 17.85 -16.05
N LYS A 11 -9.46 17.07 -15.05
CA LYS A 11 -8.71 16.89 -13.81
C LYS A 11 -7.76 15.72 -13.98
N THR A 12 -6.46 15.96 -13.81
CA THR A 12 -5.45 14.90 -13.84
C THR A 12 -5.22 14.40 -12.41
N ALA A 13 -5.17 13.09 -12.26
CA ALA A 13 -4.80 12.44 -11.01
C ALA A 13 -3.62 11.49 -11.23
N VAL A 14 -2.69 11.46 -10.29
CA VAL A 14 -1.54 10.57 -10.24
C VAL A 14 -1.65 9.74 -8.97
N LEU A 15 -1.82 8.43 -9.12
CA LEU A 15 -1.83 7.49 -8.00
C LEU A 15 -0.47 6.80 -7.93
N LEU A 16 0.31 7.13 -6.90
CA LEU A 16 1.55 6.42 -6.60
C LEU A 16 1.21 5.06 -6.01
N LEU A 17 1.69 3.99 -6.64
CA LEU A 17 1.44 2.62 -6.21
C LEU A 17 2.69 1.98 -5.63
N ASN A 18 2.52 1.29 -4.49
CA ASN A 18 3.57 0.47 -3.90
C ASN A 18 2.98 -0.84 -3.35
N LEU A 19 3.83 -1.82 -3.00
CA LEU A 19 3.37 -3.10 -2.44
C LEU A 19 2.67 -2.92 -1.09
N GLY A 20 3.20 -2.03 -0.25
CA GLY A 20 2.68 -1.78 1.09
C GLY A 20 3.57 -2.33 2.20
N THR A 21 3.08 -2.15 3.42
CA THR A 21 3.79 -2.43 4.66
C THR A 21 2.75 -2.77 5.73
N PRO A 22 3.08 -3.63 6.72
CA PRO A 22 2.21 -3.84 7.86
C PRO A 22 1.93 -2.52 8.60
N SER A 23 0.74 -2.42 9.20
CA SER A 23 0.31 -1.26 9.97
C SER A 23 1.07 -1.06 11.28
N ALA A 24 1.72 -2.10 11.79
CA ALA A 24 2.55 -2.07 12.98
C ALA A 24 3.63 -3.17 12.90
N PRO A 25 4.75 -3.04 13.63
CA PRO A 25 5.82 -4.04 13.66
C PRO A 25 5.48 -5.18 14.65
N THR A 26 4.21 -5.60 14.69
CA THR A 26 3.71 -6.66 15.58
C THR A 26 3.37 -7.90 14.77
N ALA A 27 3.49 -9.08 15.38
CA ALA A 27 3.19 -10.35 14.71
C ALA A 27 1.76 -10.37 14.12
N LYS A 28 0.78 -9.75 14.82
CA LYS A 28 -0.61 -9.66 14.35
C LYS A 28 -0.74 -8.81 13.07
N ALA A 29 -0.15 -7.63 13.05
CA ALA A 29 -0.20 -6.74 11.88
C ALA A 29 0.57 -7.30 10.69
N VAL A 30 1.74 -7.90 10.95
CA VAL A 30 2.54 -8.59 9.93
C VAL A 30 1.81 -9.81 9.38
N ARG A 31 1.12 -10.58 10.23
CA ARG A 31 0.31 -11.72 9.79
C ARG A 31 -0.80 -11.27 8.83
N ALA A 32 -1.50 -10.17 9.15
CA ALA A 32 -2.55 -9.63 8.28
C ALA A 32 -1.99 -9.21 6.92
N TYR A 33 -0.89 -8.46 6.90
CA TYR A 33 -0.18 -8.06 5.68
C TYR A 33 0.30 -9.26 4.86
N LEU A 34 0.99 -10.22 5.49
CA LEU A 34 1.50 -11.41 4.79
C LEU A 34 0.37 -12.29 4.26
N LYS A 35 -0.76 -12.38 4.97
CA LYS A 35 -1.93 -13.12 4.49
C LYS A 35 -2.45 -12.50 3.20
N GLU A 36 -2.57 -11.18 3.13
CA GLU A 36 -3.03 -10.48 1.93
C GLU A 36 -2.03 -10.66 0.77
N PHE A 37 -0.74 -10.35 1.03
CA PHE A 37 0.33 -10.44 0.04
C PHE A 37 0.48 -11.84 -0.55
N LEU A 38 0.56 -12.86 0.31
CA LEU A 38 0.81 -14.23 -0.13
C LEU A 38 -0.45 -14.95 -0.61
N SER A 39 -1.65 -14.39 -0.42
CA SER A 39 -2.87 -14.96 -1.02
C SER A 39 -3.05 -14.54 -2.48
N ASP A 40 -2.28 -13.57 -2.98
CA ASP A 40 -2.41 -13.10 -4.35
C ASP A 40 -1.84 -14.15 -5.33
N PRO A 41 -2.65 -14.66 -6.29
CA PRO A 41 -2.18 -15.62 -7.28
C PRO A 41 -1.12 -15.06 -8.23
N ARG A 42 -0.94 -13.74 -8.29
CA ARG A 42 0.17 -13.09 -9.02
C ARG A 42 1.49 -13.13 -8.27
N VAL A 43 1.47 -13.49 -6.98
CA VAL A 43 2.67 -13.63 -6.13
C VAL A 43 3.01 -15.10 -5.94
N VAL A 44 2.00 -15.97 -5.81
CA VAL A 44 2.20 -17.41 -5.64
C VAL A 44 1.31 -18.19 -6.61
N GLU A 45 1.94 -18.94 -7.50
CA GLU A 45 1.28 -19.66 -8.60
C GLU A 45 0.89 -21.11 -8.26
N ILE A 46 0.97 -21.50 -6.98
CA ILE A 46 0.60 -22.84 -6.49
C ILE A 46 -0.94 -22.97 -6.47
N PRO A 47 -1.52 -24.16 -6.78
CA PRO A 47 -2.97 -24.37 -6.70
C PRO A 47 -3.56 -23.90 -5.37
N ARG A 48 -4.63 -23.08 -5.46
CA ARG A 48 -5.15 -22.28 -4.34
C ARG A 48 -5.44 -23.09 -3.07
N VAL A 49 -5.98 -24.30 -3.21
CA VAL A 49 -6.35 -25.15 -2.08
C VAL A 49 -5.09 -25.61 -1.33
N ILE A 50 -4.10 -26.14 -2.05
CA ILE A 50 -2.82 -26.58 -1.49
C ILE A 50 -2.11 -25.40 -0.81
N TRP A 51 -2.06 -24.26 -1.51
CA TRP A 51 -1.42 -23.07 -0.99
C TRP A 51 -2.13 -22.53 0.26
N TRP A 52 -3.46 -22.59 0.32
CA TRP A 52 -4.20 -22.13 1.48
C TRP A 52 -3.82 -22.89 2.75
N PHE A 53 -3.65 -24.22 2.68
CA PHE A 53 -3.18 -25.02 3.81
C PHE A 53 -1.76 -24.66 4.22
N ILE A 54 -0.84 -24.52 3.26
CA ILE A 54 0.55 -24.15 3.52
C ILE A 54 0.63 -22.74 4.15
N LEU A 55 -0.10 -21.79 3.59
CA LEU A 55 -0.11 -20.40 4.03
C LEU A 55 -0.64 -20.30 5.47
N ASN A 56 -1.82 -20.85 5.74
CA ASN A 56 -2.48 -20.66 7.03
C ASN A 56 -1.93 -21.59 8.13
N GLY A 57 -1.46 -22.78 7.77
CA GLY A 57 -0.96 -23.79 8.71
C GLY A 57 0.54 -23.68 9.03
N ILE A 58 1.37 -23.25 8.06
CA ILE A 58 2.83 -23.26 8.21
C ILE A 58 3.39 -21.83 8.14
N ILE A 59 3.12 -21.11 7.06
CA ILE A 59 3.80 -19.83 6.80
C ILE A 59 3.37 -18.76 7.79
N LEU A 60 2.08 -18.51 7.94
CA LEU A 60 1.60 -17.42 8.79
C LEU A 60 1.93 -17.63 10.28
N PRO A 61 1.83 -18.84 10.88
CA PRO A 61 2.22 -19.05 12.27
C PRO A 61 3.72 -18.87 12.51
N ILE A 62 4.57 -19.40 11.63
CA ILE A 62 6.03 -19.41 11.83
C ILE A 62 6.65 -18.06 11.43
N ARG A 63 6.29 -17.57 10.23
CA ARG A 63 7.02 -16.47 9.58
C ARG A 63 6.62 -15.10 10.11
N SER A 64 5.40 -14.93 10.62
CA SER A 64 4.91 -13.62 11.08
C SER A 64 5.71 -13.07 12.27
N GLY A 65 6.10 -13.92 13.22
CA GLY A 65 6.92 -13.49 14.37
C GLY A 65 8.34 -13.08 13.96
N ALA A 66 8.99 -13.87 13.11
CA ALA A 66 10.32 -13.56 12.60
C ALA A 66 10.32 -12.27 11.75
N SER A 67 9.32 -12.10 10.87
CA SER A 67 9.17 -10.88 10.07
C SER A 67 8.85 -9.66 10.94
N ALA A 68 8.07 -9.79 12.01
CA ALA A 68 7.79 -8.68 12.93
C ALA A 68 9.05 -8.12 13.57
N LYS A 69 10.01 -8.96 13.96
CA LYS A 69 11.32 -8.51 14.48
C LYS A 69 12.10 -7.68 13.45
N LYS A 70 12.05 -8.09 12.17
CA LYS A 70 12.69 -7.35 11.06
C LYS A 70 12.00 -6.02 10.78
N TYR A 71 10.68 -5.97 10.83
CA TYR A 71 9.96 -4.70 10.73
C TYR A 71 10.26 -3.79 11.92
N ALA A 72 10.36 -4.36 13.14
CA ALA A 72 10.68 -3.62 14.35
C ALA A 72 12.09 -3.01 14.29
N SER A 73 13.09 -3.71 13.73
CA SER A 73 14.46 -3.20 13.66
C SER A 73 14.63 -1.96 12.77
N ILE A 74 13.69 -1.71 11.86
CA ILE A 74 13.68 -0.51 10.99
C ILE A 74 12.51 0.42 11.31
N TRP A 75 11.74 0.14 12.36
CA TRP A 75 10.56 0.92 12.69
C TRP A 75 10.96 2.27 13.29
N LEU A 76 10.41 3.36 12.75
CA LEU A 76 10.68 4.70 13.25
C LEU A 76 9.67 5.00 14.36
N PRO A 77 10.08 5.22 15.63
CA PRO A 77 9.15 5.34 16.76
C PRO A 77 8.05 6.39 16.57
N LYS A 78 8.37 7.51 15.91
CA LYS A 78 7.42 8.60 15.65
C LYS A 78 6.77 8.54 14.26
N LEU A 79 7.46 7.96 13.27
CA LEU A 79 7.05 8.03 11.86
C LEU A 79 6.40 6.73 11.35
N GLY A 80 6.57 5.63 12.09
CA GLY A 80 6.06 4.32 11.71
C GLY A 80 6.95 3.60 10.69
N SER A 81 6.34 2.97 9.70
CA SER A 81 7.04 2.31 8.61
C SER A 81 7.76 3.35 7.73
N PRO A 82 9.10 3.24 7.54
CA PRO A 82 9.84 4.12 6.64
C PRO A 82 9.23 4.18 5.23
N LEU A 83 8.81 3.03 4.69
CA LEU A 83 8.20 2.95 3.36
C LEU A 83 6.95 3.83 3.28
N MET A 84 6.04 3.69 4.25
CA MET A 84 4.80 4.48 4.30
C MET A 84 5.10 5.97 4.46
N HIS A 85 6.02 6.31 5.37
CA HIS A 85 6.38 7.69 5.65
C HIS A 85 6.92 8.40 4.41
N TYR A 86 7.95 7.82 3.78
CA TYR A 86 8.58 8.43 2.61
C TYR A 86 7.69 8.39 1.37
N SER A 87 6.87 7.35 1.16
CA SER A 87 5.92 7.35 0.06
C SER A 87 4.85 8.44 0.19
N ARG A 88 4.41 8.76 1.42
CA ARG A 88 3.49 9.90 1.64
C ARG A 88 4.17 11.23 1.36
N LEU A 89 5.43 11.37 1.76
CA LEU A 89 6.21 12.57 1.48
C LEU A 89 6.41 12.76 -0.03
N GLN A 90 6.76 11.69 -0.75
CA GLN A 90 6.89 11.70 -2.21
C GLN A 90 5.58 12.10 -2.90
N ALA A 91 4.43 11.56 -2.47
CA ALA A 91 3.13 11.95 -3.02
C ALA A 91 2.84 13.44 -2.81
N LYS A 92 3.09 13.93 -1.59
CA LYS A 92 2.91 15.34 -1.23
C LYS A 92 3.81 16.26 -2.07
N GLU A 93 5.11 16.02 -2.06
CA GLU A 93 6.10 16.86 -2.75
C GLU A 93 5.89 16.83 -4.27
N LEU A 94 5.45 15.71 -4.83
CA LEU A 94 5.10 15.65 -6.25
C LEU A 94 3.89 16.52 -6.58
N GLY A 95 2.87 16.54 -5.71
CA GLY A 95 1.72 17.43 -5.84
C GLY A 95 2.11 18.91 -5.76
N GLU A 96 3.00 19.26 -4.82
CA GLU A 96 3.54 20.61 -4.68
C GLU A 96 4.31 21.03 -5.95
N LYS A 97 5.15 20.15 -6.51
CA LYS A 97 5.85 20.43 -7.77
C LYS A 97 4.92 20.68 -8.96
N PHE A 98 3.80 19.97 -9.06
CA PHE A 98 2.81 20.26 -10.10
C PHE A 98 2.15 21.62 -9.89
N ALA A 99 1.84 21.97 -8.65
CA ALA A 99 1.25 23.26 -8.31
C ALA A 99 2.22 24.43 -8.61
N ASP A 100 3.52 24.26 -8.32
CA ASP A 100 4.57 25.23 -8.65
C ASP A 100 4.67 25.50 -10.15
N HIS A 101 4.27 24.55 -10.99
CA HIS A 101 4.20 24.66 -12.44
C HIS A 101 2.81 25.12 -12.95
N GLY A 102 1.91 25.56 -12.06
CA GLY A 102 0.57 26.02 -12.40
C GLY A 102 -0.40 24.91 -12.82
N GLN A 103 -0.08 23.65 -12.52
CA GLN A 103 -0.90 22.49 -12.87
C GLN A 103 -1.74 22.03 -11.68
N VAL A 104 -3.03 21.75 -11.92
CA VAL A 104 -3.93 21.17 -10.92
C VAL A 104 -3.92 19.65 -11.08
N VAL A 105 -2.99 18.99 -10.37
CA VAL A 105 -2.84 17.53 -10.37
C VAL A 105 -3.10 16.98 -8.97
N LEU A 106 -4.02 16.04 -8.84
CA LEU A 106 -4.27 15.32 -7.59
C LEU A 106 -3.27 14.18 -7.46
N VAL A 107 -2.41 14.21 -6.45
CA VAL A 107 -1.44 13.13 -6.19
C VAL A 107 -1.82 12.40 -4.91
N ASP A 108 -2.05 11.09 -5.01
CA ASP A 108 -2.34 10.24 -3.84
C ASP A 108 -1.48 8.97 -3.86
N LEU A 109 -1.47 8.25 -2.74
CA LEU A 109 -0.72 7.04 -2.51
C LEU A 109 -1.67 5.87 -2.24
N ALA A 110 -1.47 4.76 -2.94
CA ALA A 110 -2.14 3.50 -2.63
C ALA A 110 -1.16 2.33 -2.57
N MET A 111 -1.51 1.39 -1.70
CA MET A 111 -0.81 0.14 -1.50
C MET A 111 -1.59 -0.99 -2.15
N ARG A 112 -0.86 -1.91 -2.76
CA ARG A 112 -1.42 -3.16 -3.26
C ARG A 112 -1.93 -4.02 -2.10
N TYR A 113 -1.18 -4.07 -1.01
CA TYR A 113 -1.51 -4.80 0.21
C TYR A 113 -1.46 -3.87 1.42
N GLY A 114 -2.46 -3.94 2.30
CA GLY A 114 -2.59 -3.06 3.45
C GLY A 114 -3.28 -1.72 3.14
N ASN A 115 -2.99 -0.70 3.95
CA ASN A 115 -3.65 0.60 3.88
C ASN A 115 -2.63 1.72 3.64
N PRO A 116 -2.96 2.79 2.87
CA PRO A 116 -4.20 2.98 2.11
C PRO A 116 -4.29 1.99 0.94
N SER A 117 -5.44 1.39 0.67
CA SER A 117 -5.58 0.39 -0.40
C SER A 117 -5.99 1.03 -1.72
N MET A 118 -5.68 0.38 -2.84
CA MET A 118 -6.12 0.85 -4.17
C MET A 118 -7.65 1.03 -4.26
N ALA A 119 -8.42 0.18 -3.59
CA ALA A 119 -9.88 0.28 -3.57
C ALA A 119 -10.42 1.50 -2.80
N LYS A 120 -9.58 2.17 -2.00
CA LYS A 120 -9.92 3.42 -1.30
C LYS A 120 -9.35 4.67 -1.99
N GLY A 121 -8.35 4.52 -2.85
CA GLY A 121 -7.67 5.61 -3.58
C GLY A 121 -8.24 5.90 -4.97
N LEU A 122 -9.30 5.17 -5.36
CA LEU A 122 -10.16 5.41 -6.52
C LEU A 122 -11.55 5.76 -6.02
#